data_AF-A0ABD2Y756-F1
#
_entry.id   AF-A0ABD2Y756-F1
#
_cell.length_a   1.000
_cell.length_b   1.000
_cell.length_c   1.000
_cell.angle_alpha   90.00
_cell.angle_beta   90.00
_cell.angle_gamma   90.00
#
_symmetry.space_group_name_H-M   'P 1'
#
loop_
_entity.id
_entity.type
_entity.pdbx_description
1 polymer ?
#
loop_
_entity_poly.entity_id
_entity_poly.type
_entity_poly.pdbx_seq_one_letter_code
_entity_poly.pdbx_strand_id
1 'polypeptide(L)'
;MAGLLKRTEKKEDWWKQIAKDLNSMRILEDPESQCVQILELSYNHLPDELKPCFLYFGAFAEDKEVPVEKLTWFWIAKGFIRRVDKKALLEDFAAGYLMDLISRS
;
A
#
# COMPACT_ATOMS: atom_id res chain seq x y z
N MET A 1 -1.72 2.65 10.66
CA MET A 1 -0.58 1.90 11.25
C MET A 1 -0.97 0.50 11.74
N ALA A 2 -2.18 0.30 12.27
CA ALA A 2 -2.67 -1.04 12.65
C ALA A 2 -2.67 -2.04 11.47
N GLY A 3 -3.06 -1.60 10.26
CA GLY A 3 -3.03 -2.44 9.06
C GLY A 3 -1.62 -2.87 8.61
N LEU A 4 -0.61 -2.01 8.78
CA LEU A 4 0.81 -2.37 8.55
C LEU A 4 1.21 -3.54 9.44
N LEU A 5 0.93 -3.44 10.74
CA LEU A 5 1.32 -4.44 11.74
C LEU A 5 0.57 -5.78 11.62
N LYS A 6 -0.58 -5.80 10.93
CA LYS A 6 -1.41 -7.01 10.75
C LYS A 6 -0.80 -8.03 9.79
N ARG A 7 -0.03 -7.58 8.80
CA ARG A 7 0.48 -8.40 7.69
C ARG A 7 1.97 -8.74 7.80
N THR A 8 2.63 -8.32 8.88
CA THR A 8 4.08 -8.36 8.99
C THR A 8 4.57 -9.61 9.71
N GLU A 9 5.67 -10.20 9.23
CA GLU A 9 6.31 -11.33 9.91
C GLU A 9 6.65 -10.95 11.35
N LYS A 10 6.36 -11.85 12.30
CA LYS A 10 6.61 -11.66 13.74
C LYS A 10 8.10 -11.80 14.10
N LYS A 11 8.99 -11.25 13.28
CA LYS A 11 10.44 -11.22 13.54
C LYS A 11 10.76 -10.01 14.40
N GLU A 12 11.39 -10.27 15.54
CA GLU A 12 11.74 -9.25 16.54
C GLU A 12 12.55 -8.10 15.95
N ASP A 13 13.50 -8.38 15.06
CA ASP A 13 14.34 -7.37 14.43
C ASP A 13 13.54 -6.40 13.55
N TRP A 14 12.47 -6.90 12.92
CA TRP A 14 11.59 -6.09 12.10
C TRP A 14 10.72 -5.16 12.95
N TRP A 15 10.26 -5.64 14.12
CA TRP A 15 9.59 -4.81 15.11
C TRP A 15 10.49 -3.72 15.69
N LYS A 16 11.78 -4.04 15.93
CA LYS A 16 12.78 -3.06 16.35
C LYS A 16 13.00 -1.97 15.29
N GLN A 17 13.03 -2.35 14.01
CA GLN A 17 13.18 -1.41 12.92
C GLN A 17 11.99 -0.45 12.83
N ILE A 18 10.75 -0.96 12.86
CA ILE A 18 9.56 -0.10 12.90
C ILE A 18 9.57 0.82 14.12
N ALA A 19 9.87 0.30 15.31
CA ALA A 19 9.89 1.10 16.52
C ALA A 19 10.92 2.25 16.43
N LYS A 20 12.07 1.99 15.81
CA LYS A 20 13.10 3.00 15.55
C LYS A 20 12.59 4.07 14.59
N ASP A 21 11.98 3.67 13.47
CA ASP A 21 11.47 4.59 12.45
C ASP A 21 10.32 5.46 12.99
N LEU A 22 9.46 4.90 13.85
CA LEU A 22 8.41 5.66 14.53
C LEU A 22 8.96 6.67 15.54
N ASN A 23 10.01 6.30 16.28
CA ASN A 23 10.56 7.16 17.30
C ASN A 23 11.31 8.36 16.69
N SER A 24 11.88 8.22 15.48
CA SER A 24 12.45 9.36 14.75
C SER A 24 11.40 10.35 14.22
N MET A 25 10.15 9.91 14.04
CA MET A 25 9.06 10.77 13.57
C MET A 25 8.48 11.68 14.65
N ARG A 26 8.61 11.29 15.93
CA ARG A 26 8.08 12.03 17.10
C ARG A 26 8.77 13.39 17.35
N ILE A 27 9.73 13.77 16.51
CA ILE A 27 10.57 14.96 16.66
C ILE A 27 9.90 16.21 16.03
N LEU A 28 8.86 16.04 15.21
CA LEU A 28 8.15 17.15 14.59
C LEU A 28 7.00 17.68 15.46
N GLU A 29 6.91 18.99 15.64
CA GLU A 29 5.87 19.63 16.45
C GLU A 29 4.53 19.80 15.69
N ASP A 30 4.56 19.80 14.35
CA ASP A 30 3.39 20.05 13.51
C ASP A 30 2.63 18.74 13.14
N PRO A 31 1.31 18.66 13.39
CA PRO A 31 0.50 17.47 13.11
C PRO A 31 0.44 17.06 11.63
N GLU A 32 0.43 18.01 10.69
CA GLU A 32 0.37 17.71 9.26
C GLU A 32 1.66 17.00 8.80
N SER A 33 2.79 17.51 9.27
CA SER A 33 4.11 16.92 9.00
C SER A 33 4.24 15.51 9.61
N GLN A 34 3.64 15.27 10.78
CA GLN A 34 3.56 13.93 11.37
C GLN A 34 2.68 12.98 10.52
N CYS A 35 1.55 13.46 10.01
CA CYS A 35 0.69 12.66 9.12
C CYS A 35 1.41 12.24 7.83
N VAL A 36 2.12 13.17 7.19
CA VAL A 36 2.90 12.87 5.97
C VAL A 36 3.96 11.80 6.24
N GLN A 37 4.68 11.88 7.36
CA GLN A 37 5.67 10.88 7.74
C GLN A 37 5.06 9.50 8.00
N ILE A 38 3.90 9.43 8.65
CA ILE A 38 3.19 8.16 8.88
C ILE A 38 2.75 7.52 7.55
N LEU A 39 2.29 8.34 6.59
CA LEU A 39 1.93 7.89 5.25
C LEU A 39 3.16 7.38 4.49
N GLU A 40 4.27 8.12 4.56
CA GLU A 40 5.56 7.73 3.98
C GLU A 40 6.04 6.39 4.55
N LEU A 41 5.96 6.19 5.87
CA LEU A 41 6.32 4.92 6.50
C LEU A 41 5.47 3.77 5.97
N SER A 42 4.16 4.00 5.87
CA SER A 42 3.20 3.00 5.39
C SER A 42 3.50 2.62 3.94
N TYR A 43 3.87 3.61 3.11
CA TYR A 43 4.28 3.40 1.73
C TYR A 43 5.63 2.67 1.61
N ASN A 44 6.62 3.04 2.41
CA ASN A 44 7.95 2.42 2.39
C ASN A 44 7.90 0.93 2.75
N HIS A 45 7.00 0.54 3.65
CA HIS A 45 6.79 -0.85 4.06
C HIS A 45 5.77 -1.62 3.19
N LEU A 46 5.23 -0.99 2.14
CA LEU A 46 4.38 -1.67 1.19
C LEU A 46 5.23 -2.58 0.27
N PRO A 47 4.79 -3.82 -0.04
CA PRO A 47 5.44 -4.64 -1.05
C PRO A 47 5.60 -3.88 -2.37
N ASP A 48 6.76 -4.02 -3.01
CA ASP A 48 7.11 -3.24 -4.21
C ASP A 48 6.12 -3.42 -5.36
N GLU A 49 5.48 -4.58 -5.44
CA GLU A 49 4.46 -4.90 -6.44
C GLU A 49 3.14 -4.14 -6.24
N LEU A 50 2.83 -3.71 -5.00
CA LEU A 50 1.63 -2.96 -4.68
C LEU A 50 1.83 -1.45 -4.80
N LYS A 51 3.08 -0.96 -4.74
CA LYS A 51 3.40 0.48 -4.80
C LYS A 51 2.83 1.20 -6.04
N PRO A 52 2.96 0.68 -7.28
CA PRO A 52 2.37 1.32 -8.46
C PRO A 52 0.85 1.41 -8.39
N CYS A 53 0.19 0.36 -7.87
CA CYS A 53 -1.26 0.31 -7.71
C CYS A 53 -1.74 1.35 -6.69
N PHE A 54 -1.03 1.48 -5.56
CA PHE A 54 -1.31 2.48 -4.54
C PHE A 54 -1.14 3.91 -5.06
N LEU A 55 -0.03 4.22 -5.72
CA LEU A 55 0.21 5.56 -6.26
C LEU A 55 -0.83 5.96 -7.31
N TYR A 56 -1.40 4.99 -8.03
CA TYR A 56 -2.37 5.27 -9.08
C TYR A 56 -3.69 5.87 -8.55
N PHE A 57 -4.01 5.73 -7.27
CA PHE A 57 -5.16 6.41 -6.68
C PHE A 57 -5.07 7.95 -6.82
N GLY A 58 -3.85 8.51 -6.81
CA GLY A 58 -3.64 9.95 -7.02
C GLY A 58 -3.99 10.47 -8.42
N ALA A 59 -4.27 9.58 -9.38
CA ALA A 59 -4.75 9.97 -10.71
C ALA A 59 -6.26 10.22 -10.76
N PHE A 60 -7.01 9.84 -9.71
CA PHE A 60 -8.44 10.06 -9.62
C PHE A 60 -8.73 11.37 -8.88
N ALA A 61 -9.90 11.95 -9.14
CA ALA A 61 -10.37 13.10 -8.38
C ALA A 61 -10.63 12.68 -6.93
N GLU A 62 -10.20 13.53 -6.00
CA GLU A 62 -10.45 13.37 -4.57
C GLU A 62 -11.97 13.29 -4.29
N ASP A 63 -12.33 12.50 -3.28
CA ASP A 63 -13.72 12.26 -2.84
C ASP A 63 -14.67 11.73 -3.93
N LYS A 64 -14.15 11.06 -4.96
CA LYS A 64 -14.95 10.37 -5.97
C LYS A 64 -14.87 8.86 -5.84
N GLU A 65 -16.04 8.23 -5.95
CA GLU A 65 -16.13 6.79 -6.06
C GLU A 65 -15.52 6.32 -7.38
N VAL A 66 -14.64 5.33 -7.29
CA VAL A 66 -14.01 4.68 -8.44
C VAL A 66 -14.53 3.24 -8.49
N PRO A 67 -15.20 2.83 -9.58
CA PRO A 67 -15.61 1.43 -9.73
C PRO A 67 -14.41 0.49 -9.68
N VAL A 68 -14.49 -0.56 -8.86
CA VAL A 68 -13.40 -1.53 -8.66
C VAL A 68 -12.96 -2.15 -9.99
N GLU A 69 -13.90 -2.56 -10.83
CA GLU A 69 -13.60 -3.12 -12.16
C GLU A 69 -12.80 -2.14 -13.03
N LYS A 70 -13.16 -0.86 -12.99
CA LYS A 70 -12.47 0.18 -13.77
C LYS A 70 -11.04 0.37 -13.25
N LEU A 71 -10.86 0.40 -11.93
CA LEU A 71 -9.56 0.52 -11.30
C LEU A 71 -8.64 -0.66 -11.65
N THR A 72 -9.13 -1.89 -11.50
CA THR A 72 -8.33 -3.10 -11.78
C THR A 72 -7.94 -3.18 -13.26
N TRP A 73 -8.85 -2.80 -14.17
CA TRP A 73 -8.53 -2.70 -15.60
C TRP A 73 -7.42 -1.70 -15.89
N PHE A 74 -7.39 -0.54 -15.22
CA PHE A 74 -6.30 0.41 -15.40
C PHE A 74 -4.96 -0.15 -14.92
N TRP A 75 -4.93 -0.85 -13.80
CA TRP A 75 -3.71 -1.49 -13.31
C TRP A 75 -3.20 -2.55 -14.27
N ILE A 76 -4.10 -3.37 -14.83
CA ILE A 76 -3.77 -4.38 -15.84
C ILE A 76 -3.22 -3.72 -17.11
N ALA A 77 -3.92 -2.72 -17.65
CA ALA A 77 -3.52 -2.01 -18.87
C ALA A 77 -2.17 -1.29 -18.73
N LYS A 78 -1.82 -0.82 -17.53
CA LYS A 78 -0.53 -0.19 -17.22
C LYS A 78 0.57 -1.19 -16.88
N GLY A 79 0.27 -2.49 -16.84
CA GLY A 79 1.24 -3.53 -16.53
C GLY A 79 1.69 -3.56 -15.08
N PHE A 80 0.89 -3.03 -14.14
CA PHE A 80 1.22 -3.04 -12.71
C PHE A 80 1.07 -4.45 -12.10
N ILE A 81 0.21 -5.27 -12.70
CA ILE A 81 -0.10 -6.61 -12.20
C ILE A 81 0.95 -7.60 -12.69
N ARG A 82 1.70 -8.19 -11.75
CA ARG A 82 2.68 -9.24 -12.05
C ARG A 82 2.01 -10.61 -12.03
N ARG A 83 2.01 -11.28 -13.17
CA ARG A 83 1.46 -12.63 -13.30
C ARG A 83 2.53 -13.66 -12.94
N VAL A 84 2.30 -14.40 -11.85
CA VAL A 84 3.19 -15.51 -11.44
C VAL A 84 2.82 -16.82 -12.14
N ASP A 85 1.51 -17.05 -12.37
CA ASP A 85 1.00 -18.20 -13.10
C ASP A 85 0.35 -17.77 -14.42
N LYS A 86 0.92 -18.24 -15.54
CA LYS A 86 0.43 -18.00 -16.91
C LYS A 86 -0.95 -18.60 -17.21
N LYS A 87 -1.54 -19.39 -16.31
CA LYS A 87 -2.90 -19.93 -16.44
C LYS A 87 -3.95 -19.10 -15.69
N ALA A 88 -3.58 -18.39 -14.63
CA ALA A 88 -4.51 -17.61 -13.79
C ALA A 88 -4.83 -16.23 -14.38
N LEU A 89 -6.06 -15.73 -14.22
CA LEU A 89 -6.51 -14.48 -14.85
C LEU A 89 -5.82 -13.27 -14.23
N LEU A 90 -5.54 -12.22 -15.02
CA LEU A 90 -4.91 -11.00 -14.51
C LEU A 90 -5.85 -10.25 -13.56
N GLU A 91 -7.14 -10.37 -13.79
CA GLU A 91 -8.24 -9.87 -12.98
C GLU A 91 -8.19 -10.44 -11.55
N ASP A 92 -7.87 -11.73 -11.40
CA ASP A 92 -7.73 -12.37 -10.09
C ASP A 92 -6.55 -11.78 -9.31
N PHE A 93 -5.40 -11.58 -9.97
CA PHE A 93 -4.24 -10.93 -9.36
C PHE A 93 -4.52 -9.47 -9.02
N ALA A 94 -5.23 -8.73 -9.89
CA ALA A 94 -5.60 -7.34 -9.64
C ALA A 94 -6.56 -7.20 -8.44
N ALA A 95 -7.54 -8.10 -8.33
CA ALA A 95 -8.44 -8.17 -7.19
C ALA A 95 -7.67 -8.50 -5.90
N GLY A 96 -6.72 -9.45 -5.96
CA GLY A 96 -5.84 -9.78 -4.85
C GLY A 96 -5.01 -8.58 -4.37
N TYR A 97 -4.42 -7.83 -5.30
CA TYR A 97 -3.64 -6.63 -4.99
C TYR A 97 -4.51 -5.57 -4.31
N LEU A 98 -5.75 -5.37 -4.78
CA LEU A 98 -6.69 -4.45 -4.14
C LEU A 98 -7.04 -4.90 -2.72
N MET A 99 -7.34 -6.19 -2.52
CA MET A 99 -7.64 -6.73 -1.20
C MET A 99 -6.46 -6.62 -0.23
N ASP A 100 -5.23 -6.78 -0.74
CA ASP A 100 -4.03 -6.60 0.07
C ASP A 100 -3.84 -5.14 0.50
N LEU A 101 -4.08 -4.18 -0.40
CA LEU A 101 -4.08 -2.75 -0.08
C LEU A 101 -5.15 -2.40 0.97
N ILE A 102 -6.39 -2.87 0.80
CA ILE A 102 -7.48 -2.67 1.77
C ILE A 102 -7.14 -3.30 3.13
N SER A 103 -6.45 -4.44 3.15
CA SER A 103 -6.09 -5.09 4.42
C SER A 103 -5.03 -4.33 5.24
N ARG A 104 -4.39 -3.32 4.63
CA ARG A 104 -3.28 -2.53 5.20
C ARG A 104 -3.67 -1.13 5.65
N SER A 105 -4.88 -0.66 5.32
CA SER A 105 -5.52 0.51 5.93
C SER A 105 -6.02 0.18 7.34
#